data_AF-A0A3S4H7E3-F1
#
_entry.id   AF-A0A3S4H7E3-F1
#
_cell.length_a   1.000
_cell.length_b   1.000
_cell.length_c   1.000
_cell.angle_alpha   90.00
_cell.angle_beta   90.00
_cell.angle_gamma   90.00
#
_symmetry.space_group_name_H-M   'P 1'
#
loop_
_entity.id
_entity.type
_entity.pdbx_description
1 polymer ?
#
loop_
_entity_poly.entity_id
_entity_poly.type
_entity_poly.pdbx_seq_one_letter_code
_entity_poly.pdbx_strand_id
1 'polypeptide(L)'
;MKRNGAKFVCVDPHDIPQAAFIDADMMDGMPPALKAATGVDALTHAIEGYITRAAWALTDALHIKAIEIIAGALRGAVAGEKEAGEAMALGQYVAGMGFSNVGLGLVHGMAHPLGAFYNTPHGVANAILLPHVMRFNAGLPTRNSVISPGRWG
;
A
#
# COMPACT_ATOMS: atom_id res chain seq x y z
N MET A 1 13.40 -9.94 -3.77
CA MET A 1 14.78 -10.44 -3.54
C MET A 1 15.80 -9.37 -3.93
N LYS A 2 16.95 -9.21 -3.23
CA LYS A 2 18.04 -8.32 -3.68
C LYS A 2 19.18 -9.15 -4.28
N ARG A 3 19.64 -8.82 -5.49
CA ARG A 3 20.81 -9.44 -6.13
C ARG A 3 21.55 -8.39 -6.96
N ASN A 4 22.87 -8.35 -6.89
CA ASN A 4 23.73 -7.43 -7.68
C ASN A 4 23.28 -5.95 -7.64
N GLY A 5 22.90 -5.43 -6.47
CA GLY A 5 22.48 -4.02 -6.33
C GLY A 5 21.09 -3.69 -6.88
N ALA A 6 20.27 -4.69 -7.24
CA ALA A 6 18.90 -4.52 -7.70
C ALA A 6 17.91 -5.33 -6.85
N LYS A 7 16.71 -4.77 -6.64
CA LYS A 7 15.53 -5.51 -6.14
C LYS A 7 14.80 -6.12 -7.33
N PHE A 8 14.57 -7.44 -7.29
CA PHE A 8 13.78 -8.17 -8.28
C PHE A 8 12.45 -8.60 -7.67
N VAL A 9 11.40 -8.44 -8.47
CA VAL A 9 10.03 -8.92 -8.21
C VAL A 9 9.85 -10.24 -8.96
N CYS A 10 9.31 -11.24 -8.27
CA CYS A 10 8.90 -12.52 -8.85
C CYS A 10 7.37 -12.56 -8.79
N VAL A 11 6.73 -13.10 -9.83
CA VAL A 11 5.26 -13.20 -9.93
C VAL A 11 4.96 -14.61 -10.40
N ASP A 12 4.44 -15.45 -9.51
CA ASP A 12 4.15 -16.86 -9.79
C ASP A 12 2.92 -17.34 -8.98
N PRO A 13 1.83 -17.80 -9.61
CA PRO A 13 0.69 -18.36 -8.90
C PRO A 13 1.03 -19.50 -7.92
N HIS A 14 2.17 -20.19 -8.08
CA HIS A 14 2.60 -21.24 -7.16
C HIS A 14 3.14 -20.72 -5.82
N ASP A 15 3.41 -19.42 -5.69
CA ASP A 15 3.88 -18.81 -4.44
C ASP A 15 2.74 -18.39 -3.48
N ILE A 16 1.48 -18.58 -3.89
CA ILE A 16 0.31 -18.22 -3.08
C ILE A 16 0.25 -19.05 -1.79
N PRO A 17 0.16 -18.42 -0.60
CA PRO A 17 -0.04 -19.14 0.65
C PRO A 17 -1.36 -19.90 0.67
N GLN A 18 -1.37 -21.12 1.23
CA GLN A 18 -2.60 -21.92 1.37
C GLN A 18 -3.56 -21.36 2.41
N ALA A 19 -3.04 -20.64 3.40
CA ALA A 19 -3.80 -19.96 4.44
C ALA A 19 -3.08 -18.67 4.84
N ALA A 20 -3.86 -17.66 5.19
CA ALA A 20 -3.40 -16.41 5.79
C ALA A 20 -4.18 -16.15 7.07
N PHE A 21 -3.46 -15.90 8.17
CA PHE A 21 -4.05 -15.53 9.47
C PHE A 21 -3.73 -14.06 9.70
N ILE A 22 -4.76 -13.21 9.59
CA ILE A 22 -4.65 -11.76 9.73
C ILE A 22 -5.14 -11.40 11.13
N ASP A 23 -4.22 -11.39 12.07
CA ASP A 23 -4.48 -11.15 13.49
C ASP A 23 -3.78 -9.85 13.93
N ALA A 24 -4.55 -8.88 14.43
CA ALA A 24 -4.04 -7.58 14.86
C ALA A 24 -3.19 -7.67 16.13
N ASP A 25 -3.41 -8.67 16.98
CA ASP A 25 -2.60 -8.88 18.19
C ASP A 25 -1.12 -9.16 17.82
N MET A 26 -0.91 -9.81 16.67
CA MET A 26 0.44 -10.05 16.11
C MET A 26 1.10 -8.79 15.53
N MET A 27 0.34 -7.70 15.38
CA MET A 27 0.77 -6.43 14.79
C MET A 27 0.96 -5.32 15.83
N ASP A 28 0.33 -5.46 17.00
CA ASP A 28 0.30 -4.43 18.05
C ASP A 28 1.67 -4.00 18.55
N GLY A 29 2.62 -4.94 18.61
CA GLY A 29 3.99 -4.71 19.06
C GLY A 29 4.85 -3.87 18.11
N MET A 30 4.36 -3.49 16.93
CA MET A 30 5.09 -2.60 16.02
C MET A 30 5.31 -1.21 16.67
N PRO A 31 6.54 -0.66 16.63
CA PRO A 31 6.77 0.73 17.04
C PRO A 31 5.91 1.71 16.23
N PRO A 32 5.48 2.86 16.80
CA PRO A 32 4.62 3.83 16.10
C PRO A 32 5.16 4.28 14.73
N ALA A 33 6.47 4.50 14.62
CA ALA A 33 7.12 4.87 13.36
C ALA A 33 7.03 3.74 12.30
N LEU A 34 7.10 2.48 12.73
CA LEU A 34 6.93 1.34 11.84
C LEU A 34 5.47 1.23 11.39
N LYS A 35 4.49 1.37 12.29
CA LYS A 35 3.06 1.41 11.95
C LYS A 35 2.75 2.51 10.93
N ALA A 36 3.33 3.70 11.10
CA ALA A 36 3.16 4.80 10.15
C ALA A 36 3.74 4.45 8.77
N ALA A 37 4.98 3.96 8.72
CA ALA A 37 5.63 3.62 7.45
C ALA A 37 4.91 2.49 6.69
N THR A 38 4.55 1.40 7.38
CA THR A 38 3.85 0.26 6.75
C THR A 38 2.38 0.57 6.45
N GLY A 39 1.73 1.43 7.21
CA GLY A 39 0.38 1.87 6.91
C GLY A 39 0.30 2.77 5.68
N VAL A 40 1.26 3.69 5.48
CA VAL A 40 1.35 4.46 4.24
C VAL A 40 1.74 3.57 3.05
N ASP A 41 2.54 2.51 3.29
CA ASP A 41 2.82 1.49 2.28
C ASP A 41 1.54 0.79 1.81
N ALA A 42 0.70 0.33 2.75
CA ALA A 42 -0.60 -0.24 2.45
C ALA A 42 -1.52 0.72 1.70
N LEU A 43 -1.51 2.02 2.08
CA LEU A 43 -2.25 3.05 1.35
C LEU A 43 -1.71 3.24 -0.07
N THR A 44 -0.38 3.20 -0.25
CA THR A 44 0.28 3.27 -1.55
C THR A 44 -0.15 2.10 -2.44
N HIS A 45 -0.17 0.87 -1.90
CA HIS A 45 -0.68 -0.29 -2.62
C HIS A 45 -2.10 -0.08 -3.12
N ALA A 46 -3.00 0.40 -2.26
CA ALA A 46 -4.39 0.61 -2.61
C ALA A 46 -4.56 1.72 -3.67
N ILE A 47 -3.87 2.85 -3.51
CA ILE A 47 -3.93 3.97 -4.45
C ILE A 47 -3.37 3.56 -5.82
N GLU A 48 -2.16 2.99 -5.86
CA GLU A 48 -1.56 2.57 -7.13
C GLU A 48 -2.35 1.46 -7.80
N GLY A 49 -2.86 0.49 -7.03
CA GLY A 49 -3.74 -0.55 -7.53
C GLY A 49 -5.04 0.00 -8.12
N TYR A 50 -5.61 1.05 -7.53
CA TYR A 50 -6.83 1.69 -8.03
C TYR A 50 -6.63 2.43 -9.36
N ILE A 51 -5.44 3.01 -9.57
CA ILE A 51 -5.15 3.83 -10.76
C ILE A 51 -4.24 3.12 -11.78
N THR A 52 -3.89 1.84 -11.54
CA THR A 52 -3.04 1.07 -12.45
C THR A 52 -3.75 0.81 -13.78
N ARG A 53 -2.97 0.49 -14.81
CA ARG A 53 -3.48 0.29 -16.18
C ARG A 53 -4.43 -0.90 -16.32
N ALA A 54 -4.24 -1.94 -15.51
CA ALA A 54 -5.03 -3.18 -15.56
C ALA A 54 -6.25 -3.17 -14.61
N ALA A 55 -6.52 -2.03 -13.95
CA ALA A 55 -7.63 -1.90 -13.02
C ALA A 55 -8.98 -2.23 -13.68
N TRP A 56 -9.83 -2.97 -12.96
CA TRP A 56 -11.18 -3.35 -13.39
C TRP A 56 -12.15 -3.34 -12.21
N ALA A 57 -13.44 -3.53 -12.47
CA ALA A 57 -14.51 -3.24 -11.51
C ALA A 57 -14.34 -3.88 -10.12
N LEU A 58 -13.91 -5.15 -10.06
CA LEU A 58 -13.72 -5.83 -8.78
C LEU A 58 -12.54 -5.26 -7.99
N THR A 59 -11.39 -5.05 -8.64
CA THR A 59 -10.21 -4.50 -7.95
C THR A 59 -10.46 -3.06 -7.54
N ASP A 60 -11.17 -2.27 -8.35
CA ASP A 60 -11.57 -0.92 -7.99
C ASP A 60 -12.40 -0.90 -6.69
N ALA A 61 -13.34 -1.84 -6.56
CA ALA A 61 -14.18 -1.97 -5.36
C ALA A 61 -13.34 -2.35 -4.12
N LEU A 62 -12.38 -3.26 -4.26
CA LEU A 62 -11.46 -3.63 -3.19
C LEU A 62 -10.57 -2.45 -2.79
N HIS A 63 -9.92 -1.82 -3.76
CA HIS A 63 -8.96 -0.75 -3.51
C HIS A 63 -9.62 0.51 -2.94
N ILE A 64 -10.79 0.91 -3.42
CA ILE A 64 -11.46 2.09 -2.86
C ILE A 64 -11.91 1.85 -1.42
N LYS A 65 -12.36 0.64 -1.08
CA LYS A 65 -12.69 0.27 0.29
C LYS A 65 -11.43 0.18 1.17
N ALA A 66 -10.32 -0.34 0.64
CA ALA A 66 -9.04 -0.35 1.35
C ALA A 66 -8.54 1.07 1.66
N ILE A 67 -8.64 2.00 0.70
CA ILE A 67 -8.28 3.42 0.90
C ILE A 67 -9.10 4.03 2.05
N GLU A 68 -10.42 3.82 2.03
CA GLU A 68 -11.33 4.31 3.08
C GLU A 68 -10.94 3.78 4.47
N ILE A 69 -10.75 2.46 4.60
CA ILE A 69 -10.39 1.81 5.86
C ILE A 69 -9.03 2.34 6.37
N ILE A 70 -8.01 2.32 5.51
CA ILE A 70 -6.64 2.70 5.90
C ILE A 70 -6.56 4.18 6.27
N ALA A 71 -7.17 5.06 5.48
CA ALA A 71 -7.15 6.51 5.75
C ALA A 71 -7.85 6.86 7.08
N GLY A 72 -8.93 6.15 7.41
CA GLY A 72 -9.65 6.32 8.67
C GLY A 72 -8.91 5.73 9.88
N ALA A 73 -8.21 4.61 9.72
CA ALA A 73 -7.63 3.86 10.83
C ALA A 73 -6.18 4.21 11.15
N LEU A 74 -5.37 4.61 10.17
CA LEU A 74 -3.91 4.69 10.33
C LEU A 74 -3.47 5.57 11.51
N ARG A 75 -4.09 6.74 11.71
CA ARG A 75 -3.72 7.64 12.80
C ARG A 75 -3.98 7.02 14.17
N GLY A 76 -5.14 6.40 14.36
CA GLY A 76 -5.48 5.68 15.59
C GLY A 76 -4.55 4.48 15.84
N ALA A 77 -4.24 3.71 14.79
CA ALA A 77 -3.35 2.57 14.90
C ALA A 77 -1.93 2.97 15.33
N VAL A 78 -1.41 4.10 14.81
CA VAL A 78 -0.14 4.69 15.23
C VAL A 78 -0.19 5.19 16.67
N ALA A 79 -1.33 5.72 17.12
CA ALA A 79 -1.56 6.13 18.50
C ALA A 79 -1.73 4.95 19.48
N GLY A 80 -1.90 3.72 18.96
CA GLY A 80 -2.05 2.51 19.76
C GLY A 80 -3.50 2.10 20.07
N GLU A 81 -4.47 2.64 19.32
CA GLU A 81 -5.88 2.25 19.43
C GLU A 81 -6.09 0.86 18.80
N LYS A 82 -6.68 -0.07 19.56
CA LYS A 82 -6.79 -1.49 19.17
C LYS A 82 -7.70 -1.69 17.96
N GLU A 83 -8.87 -1.06 17.97
CA GLU A 83 -9.87 -1.15 16.90
C GLU A 83 -9.31 -0.57 15.59
N ALA A 84 -8.49 0.47 15.70
CA ALA A 84 -7.79 1.04 14.55
C ALA A 84 -6.69 0.10 14.03
N GLY A 85 -5.98 -0.60 14.93
CA GLY A 85 -5.04 -1.67 14.56
C GLY A 85 -5.72 -2.80 13.79
N GLU A 86 -6.88 -3.25 14.25
CA GLU A 86 -7.69 -4.28 13.59
C GLU A 86 -8.19 -3.81 12.22
N ALA A 87 -8.68 -2.58 12.12
CA ALA A 87 -9.07 -1.98 10.85
C ALA A 87 -7.88 -1.87 9.87
N MET A 88 -6.69 -1.50 10.35
CA MET A 88 -5.48 -1.49 9.54
C MET A 88 -5.10 -2.88 9.04
N ALA A 89 -5.23 -3.91 9.89
CA ALA A 89 -4.95 -5.29 9.53
C ALA A 89 -5.88 -5.79 8.40
N LEU A 90 -7.17 -5.43 8.43
CA LEU A 90 -8.09 -5.71 7.33
C LEU A 90 -7.77 -4.87 6.08
N GLY A 91 -7.59 -3.56 6.24
CA GLY A 91 -7.39 -2.63 5.12
C GLY A 91 -6.18 -2.98 4.25
N GLN A 92 -5.04 -3.31 4.87
CA GLN A 92 -3.84 -3.74 4.13
C GLN A 92 -4.06 -5.04 3.36
N TYR A 93 -4.83 -5.98 3.91
CA TYR A 93 -5.10 -7.26 3.28
C TYR A 93 -6.03 -7.09 2.05
N VAL A 94 -7.08 -6.28 2.20
CA VAL A 94 -8.00 -5.94 1.11
C VAL A 94 -7.26 -5.23 -0.04
N ALA A 95 -6.30 -4.35 0.26
CA ALA A 95 -5.44 -3.77 -0.77
C ALA A 95 -4.67 -4.87 -1.54
N GLY A 96 -4.11 -5.84 -0.82
CA GLY A 96 -3.41 -7.02 -1.33
C GLY A 96 -4.22 -7.84 -2.33
N MET A 97 -5.48 -8.14 -1.98
CA MET A 97 -6.40 -8.87 -2.86
C MET A 97 -6.54 -8.19 -4.23
N GLY A 98 -6.55 -6.86 -4.26
CA GLY A 98 -6.61 -6.09 -5.49
C GLY A 98 -5.26 -6.06 -6.23
N PHE A 99 -4.22 -5.48 -5.62
CA PHE A 99 -3.03 -5.09 -6.37
C PHE A 99 -2.23 -6.30 -6.88
N SER A 100 -2.32 -7.45 -6.20
CA SER A 100 -1.69 -8.68 -6.68
C SER A 100 -2.19 -9.13 -8.05
N ASN A 101 -3.39 -8.69 -8.46
CA ASN A 101 -4.04 -9.08 -9.71
C ASN A 101 -3.96 -8.02 -10.82
N VAL A 102 -3.61 -6.77 -10.49
CA VAL A 102 -3.59 -5.65 -11.46
C VAL A 102 -2.29 -4.85 -11.46
N GLY A 103 -1.37 -5.20 -10.56
CA GLY A 103 -0.09 -4.53 -10.41
C GLY A 103 -0.19 -3.19 -9.66
N LEU A 104 0.92 -2.47 -9.73
CA LEU A 104 1.16 -1.19 -9.04
C LEU A 104 1.73 -0.18 -10.04
N GLY A 105 2.37 0.88 -9.56
CA GLY A 105 2.83 1.98 -10.40
C GLY A 105 4.25 2.47 -10.11
N LEU A 106 4.44 3.75 -10.39
CA LEU A 106 5.74 4.41 -10.36
C LEU A 106 6.27 4.61 -8.93
N VAL A 107 5.41 4.67 -7.90
CA VAL A 107 5.87 4.77 -6.50
C VAL A 107 6.71 3.54 -6.16
N HIS A 108 6.15 2.34 -6.34
CA HIS A 108 6.88 1.09 -6.12
C HIS A 108 8.07 0.95 -7.07
N GLY A 109 7.91 1.33 -8.34
CA GLY A 109 8.99 1.33 -9.33
C GLY A 109 10.21 2.15 -8.88
N MET A 110 10.00 3.32 -8.26
CA MET A 110 11.06 4.18 -7.75
C MET A 110 11.57 3.77 -6.36
N ALA A 111 10.72 3.20 -5.50
CA ALA A 111 11.14 2.74 -4.18
C ALA A 111 12.05 1.50 -4.21
N HIS A 112 11.91 0.64 -5.23
CA HIS A 112 12.73 -0.56 -5.40
C HIS A 112 14.24 -0.25 -5.51
N PRO A 113 14.69 0.66 -6.41
CA PRO A 113 16.08 1.10 -6.45
C PRO A 113 16.56 1.71 -5.12
N LEU A 114 15.77 2.56 -4.46
CA LEU A 114 16.18 3.16 -3.17
C LEU A 114 16.47 2.08 -2.12
N GLY A 115 15.60 1.07 -2.02
CA GLY A 115 15.81 -0.07 -1.14
C GLY A 115 17.03 -0.92 -1.53
N ALA A 116 17.36 -1.00 -2.82
CA ALA A 116 18.51 -1.76 -3.30
C ALA A 116 19.85 -1.03 -3.05
N PHE A 117 19.90 0.28 -3.29
CA PHE A 117 21.11 1.10 -3.19
C PHE A 117 21.42 1.52 -1.76
N TYR A 118 20.41 1.90 -0.98
CA TYR A 118 20.61 2.55 0.33
C TYR A 118 20.04 1.75 1.51
N ASN A 119 19.49 0.57 1.24
CA ASN A 119 18.75 -0.22 2.23
C ASN A 119 17.61 0.58 2.89
N THR A 120 17.03 1.55 2.18
CA THR A 120 15.91 2.35 2.68
C THR A 120 14.72 1.45 3.02
N PRO A 121 14.07 1.62 4.19
CA PRO A 121 12.84 0.92 4.52
C PRO A 121 11.76 1.16 3.45
N HIS A 122 11.11 0.09 2.98
CA HIS A 122 10.22 0.17 1.82
C HIS A 122 9.05 1.15 2.01
N GLY A 123 8.32 1.02 3.13
CA GLY A 123 7.22 1.92 3.44
C GLY A 123 7.62 3.38 3.61
N VAL A 124 8.85 3.66 4.09
CA VAL A 124 9.37 5.04 4.17
C VAL A 124 9.62 5.61 2.76
N ALA A 125 10.24 4.83 1.87
CA ALA A 125 10.46 5.25 0.49
C ALA A 125 9.13 5.52 -0.23
N ASN A 126 8.16 4.60 -0.12
CA ASN A 126 6.84 4.76 -0.69
C ASN A 126 6.10 5.98 -0.12
N ALA A 127 6.15 6.19 1.21
CA ALA A 127 5.51 7.34 1.86
C ALA A 127 6.04 8.69 1.37
N ILE A 128 7.35 8.81 1.17
CA ILE A 128 7.98 10.03 0.64
C ILE A 128 7.57 10.24 -0.81
N LEU A 129 7.60 9.19 -1.64
CA LEU A 129 7.38 9.28 -3.08
C LEU A 129 5.90 9.46 -3.47
N LEU A 130 4.98 8.86 -2.71
CA LEU A 130 3.54 8.82 -3.01
C LEU A 130 2.94 10.18 -3.41
N PRO A 131 3.04 11.26 -2.62
CA PRO A 131 2.40 12.54 -2.97
C PRO A 131 2.99 13.17 -4.24
N HIS A 132 4.26 12.93 -4.54
CA HIS A 132 4.91 13.44 -5.76
C HIS A 132 4.44 12.70 -7.01
N VAL A 133 4.37 11.36 -6.92
CA VAL A 133 3.91 10.53 -8.03
C VAL A 133 2.41 10.70 -8.29
N MET A 134 1.58 10.85 -7.24
CA MET A 134 0.16 11.18 -7.41
C MET A 134 -0.03 12.50 -8.17
N ARG A 135 0.76 13.53 -7.84
CA ARG A 135 0.72 14.82 -8.55
C ARG A 135 1.17 14.69 -10.01
N PHE A 136 2.21 13.89 -10.27
CA PHE A 136 2.66 13.59 -11.62
C PHE A 136 1.55 12.88 -12.43
N ASN A 137 0.90 11.87 -11.84
CA ASN A 137 -0.18 11.14 -12.48
C ASN A 137 -1.45 11.99 -12.68
N ALA A 138 -1.70 13.01 -11.85
CA ALA A 138 -2.89 13.87 -11.93
C ALA A 138 -3.14 14.49 -13.33
N GLY A 139 -2.06 14.76 -14.08
CA GLY A 139 -2.13 15.30 -15.44
C GLY A 139 -2.29 14.24 -16.55
N LEU A 140 -2.31 12.96 -16.20
CA LEU A 140 -2.47 11.85 -17.15
C LEU A 140 -3.94 11.43 -17.21
N PRO A 141 -4.39 10.80 -18.33
CA PRO A 141 -5.72 10.22 -18.43
C PRO A 141 -5.83 8.95 -17.57
N THR A 142 -5.81 9.13 -16.25
CA THR A 142 -5.96 8.08 -15.22
C THR A 142 -7.11 8.41 -14.27
N ARG A 143 -7.54 7.44 -13.46
CA ARG A 143 -8.75 7.51 -12.60
C ARG A 143 -8.60 8.38 -11.33
N ASN A 144 -7.87 9.50 -11.40
CA ASN A 144 -7.44 10.27 -10.21
C ASN A 144 -8.54 11.11 -9.53
N SER A 145 -9.68 11.34 -10.19
CA SER A 145 -10.74 12.22 -9.68
C SER A 145 -11.43 11.70 -8.42
N VAL A 146 -11.25 10.41 -8.07
CA VAL A 146 -11.91 9.77 -6.92
C VAL A 146 -11.10 9.89 -5.62
N ILE A 147 -9.79 10.12 -5.72
CA ILE A 147 -8.86 10.16 -4.57
C ILE A 147 -8.43 11.62 -4.34
N SER A 148 -9.33 12.45 -3.81
CA SER A 148 -9.02 13.85 -3.46
C SER A 148 -8.80 14.01 -1.94
N PRO A 149 -7.83 14.85 -1.51
CA PRO A 149 -7.49 15.03 -0.08
C PRO A 149 -8.66 15.46 0.82
N GLY A 150 -9.71 16.08 0.25
CA GLY A 150 -10.86 16.58 1.02
C GLY A 150 -11.96 15.56 1.29
N ARG A 151 -11.83 14.30 0.81
CA ARG A 151 -12.88 13.27 0.95
C ARG A 151 -12.70 12.37 2.18
N TRP A 152 -11.52 12.36 2.78
CA TRP A 152 -11.11 11.37 3.79
C TRP A 152 -10.35 12.00 4.98
N GLY A 153 -10.57 13.30 5.22
CA GLY A 153 -9.96 14.08 6.30
C GLY A 153 -10.99 14.60 7.29
#